data_AF-A0A2I0J0L6-F1
#
_entry.id   AF-A0A2I0J0L6-F1
#
_cell.length_a   1.000
_cell.length_b   1.000
_cell.length_c   1.000
_cell.angle_alpha   90.00
_cell.angle_beta   90.00
_cell.angle_gamma   90.00
#
_symmetry.space_group_name_H-M   'P 1'
#
loop_
_entity.id
_entity.type
_entity.pdbx_description
1 polymer ?
#
loop_
_entity_poly.entity_id
_entity_poly.type
_entity_poly.pdbx_seq_one_letter_code
_entity_poly.pdbx_strand_id
1 'polypeptide(L)'
;MSNDVTGVNLEEAVPCIALSKNDSYVMSACGGKISLFNMMTFKVMTTFMSPPPASTFLAFHPQDNNIIAIGMEDSTIHIYNVRVDECLMPMAFD
;
A
#
# COMPACT_ATOMS: atom_id res chain seq x y z
N MET A 1 4.70 -14.08 6.11
CA MET A 1 4.15 -13.00 5.26
C MET A 1 5.32 -12.22 4.70
N SER A 2 5.47 -12.14 3.39
CA SER A 2 6.58 -11.45 2.72
C SER A 2 6.09 -10.79 1.43
N ASN A 3 6.69 -9.66 1.08
CA ASN A 3 6.42 -9.01 -0.21
C ASN A 3 7.09 -9.80 -1.35
N ASP A 4 6.47 -9.78 -2.52
CA ASP A 4 7.12 -10.19 -3.77
C ASP A 4 8.08 -9.08 -4.20
N VAL A 5 9.38 -9.35 -4.07
CA VAL A 5 10.47 -8.41 -4.42
C VAL A 5 11.14 -8.77 -5.75
N THR A 6 10.52 -9.64 -6.54
CA THR A 6 11.06 -10.05 -7.84
C THR A 6 11.18 -8.84 -8.75
N GLY A 7 12.41 -8.51 -9.18
CA GLY A 7 12.68 -7.37 -10.06
C GLY A 7 12.78 -6.01 -9.37
N VAL A 8 12.76 -5.95 -8.03
CA VAL A 8 12.98 -4.71 -7.27
C VAL A 8 14.48 -4.52 -6.99
N ASN A 9 14.99 -3.30 -7.22
CA ASN A 9 16.32 -2.91 -6.72
C ASN A 9 16.24 -2.61 -5.22
N LEU A 10 16.66 -3.56 -4.39
CA LEU A 10 16.55 -3.45 -2.93
C LEU A 10 17.48 -2.38 -2.33
N GLU A 11 18.51 -1.92 -3.04
CA GLU A 11 19.40 -0.87 -2.55
C GLU A 11 18.76 0.53 -2.61
N GLU A 12 17.83 0.72 -3.56
CA GLU A 12 17.12 2.00 -3.77
C GLU A 12 15.70 1.97 -3.20
N ALA A 13 15.18 0.80 -2.84
CA ALA A 13 13.83 0.65 -2.35
C ALA A 13 13.67 1.19 -0.92
N VAL A 14 12.70 2.08 -0.71
CA VAL A 14 12.27 2.52 0.62
C VAL A 14 11.12 1.62 1.09
N PRO A 15 11.32 0.76 2.10
CA PRO A 15 10.25 -0.08 2.62
C PRO A 15 9.29 0.75 3.47
N CYS A 16 8.00 0.49 3.33
CA CYS A 16 6.96 1.07 4.16
C CYS A 16 5.93 0.02 4.58
N ILE A 17 5.27 0.28 5.72
CA ILE A 17 4.29 -0.62 6.32
C ILE A 17 3.21 0.19 7.03
N ALA A 18 1.98 -0.31 7.03
CA ALA A 18 0.87 0.22 7.81
C ALA A 18 0.05 -0.93 8.42
N LEU A 19 -0.41 -0.73 9.66
CA LEU A 19 -1.31 -1.65 10.37
C LEU A 19 -2.70 -1.05 10.40
N SER A 20 -3.73 -1.84 10.11
CA SER A 20 -5.11 -1.38 10.21
C SER A 20 -5.51 -1.19 11.67
N LYS A 21 -6.45 -0.28 11.94
CA LYS A 21 -6.87 0.04 13.32
C LYS A 21 -7.45 -1.15 14.10
N ASN A 22 -8.00 -2.14 13.40
CA ASN A 22 -8.57 -3.34 13.99
C ASN A 22 -7.56 -4.50 14.08
N ASP A 23 -6.27 -4.24 13.86
CA ASP A 23 -5.15 -5.20 13.85
C ASP A 23 -5.35 -6.41 12.92
N SER A 24 -6.32 -6.34 12.03
CA SER A 24 -6.73 -7.46 11.18
C SER A 24 -5.96 -7.50 9.86
N TYR A 25 -5.37 -6.37 9.46
CA TYR A 25 -4.69 -6.22 8.19
C TYR A 25 -3.38 -5.46 8.32
N VAL A 26 -2.39 -5.87 7.53
CA VAL A 26 -1.13 -5.14 7.34
C VAL A 26 -0.97 -4.85 5.86
N MET A 27 -0.59 -3.63 5.52
CA MET A 27 -0.09 -3.30 4.20
C MET A 27 1.41 -3.12 4.24
N SER A 28 2.12 -3.64 3.24
CA SER A 28 3.55 -3.43 3.10
C SER A 28 3.94 -3.26 1.65
N ALA A 29 4.97 -2.45 1.41
CA ALA A 29 5.57 -2.26 0.11
C ALA A 29 7.09 -2.09 0.23
N CYS A 30 7.79 -2.42 -0.85
CA CYS A 30 9.24 -2.26 -0.97
C CYS A 30 9.58 -2.05 -2.45
N GLY A 31 9.57 -0.80 -2.91
CA GLY A 31 9.96 -0.38 -4.28
C GLY A 31 9.09 -0.87 -5.45
N GLY A 32 8.27 -1.90 -5.26
CA GLY A 32 7.42 -2.51 -6.29
C GLY A 32 5.97 -2.62 -5.85
N LYS A 33 5.43 -3.84 -5.89
CA LYS A 33 4.03 -4.11 -5.54
C LYS A 33 3.75 -3.81 -4.08
N ILE A 34 2.55 -3.32 -3.80
CA ILE A 34 2.03 -3.14 -2.45
C ILE A 34 1.18 -4.37 -2.11
N SER A 35 1.47 -5.02 -0.99
CA SER A 35 0.76 -6.23 -0.56
C SER A 35 -0.13 -5.94 0.64
N LEU A 36 -1.37 -6.44 0.61
CA LEU A 36 -2.28 -6.46 1.75
C LEU A 36 -2.31 -7.86 2.35
N PHE A 37 -1.99 -7.96 3.63
CA PHE A 37 -1.94 -9.21 4.39
C PHE A 37 -3.08 -9.26 5.40
N ASN A 38 -3.66 -10.45 5.55
CA ASN A 38 -4.58 -10.76 6.63
C ASN A 38 -3.78 -11.26 7.85
N MET A 39 -3.85 -10.55 8.96
CA MET A 39 -3.10 -10.88 10.19
C MET A 39 -3.67 -12.06 10.96
N MET A 40 -4.94 -12.40 10.74
CA MET A 40 -5.57 -13.55 11.40
C MET A 40 -5.16 -14.89 10.76
N THR A 41 -4.99 -14.89 9.43
CA THR A 41 -4.70 -16.10 8.64
C THR A 41 -3.27 -16.15 8.11
N PHE A 42 -2.51 -15.06 8.26
CA PHE A 42 -1.15 -14.88 7.75
C PHE A 42 -0.98 -15.04 6.23
N LYS A 43 -2.04 -14.75 5.47
CA LYS A 43 -2.05 -14.85 4.00
C LYS A 43 -2.07 -13.49 3.34
N VAL A 44 -1.45 -13.40 2.16
CA VAL A 44 -1.66 -12.29 1.23
C VAL A 44 -3.11 -12.36 0.76
N MET A 45 -3.84 -11.26 0.90
CA MET A 45 -5.20 -11.14 0.38
C MET A 45 -5.21 -10.63 -1.05
N THR A 46 -4.42 -9.59 -1.32
CA THR A 46 -4.31 -8.98 -2.62
C THR A 46 -3.00 -8.21 -2.73
N THR A 47 -2.59 -7.94 -3.96
CA THR A 47 -1.45 -7.11 -4.30
C THR A 47 -1.92 -6.00 -5.24
N PHE A 48 -1.59 -4.76 -4.89
CA PHE A 48 -1.94 -3.58 -5.67
C PHE A 48 -0.71 -3.05 -6.40
N MET A 49 -0.97 -2.46 -7.58
CA MET A 49 -0.09 -1.56 -8.36
C MET A 49 1.30 -2.08 -8.77
N SER A 50 1.64 -1.81 -10.03
CA SER A 50 2.96 -1.32 -10.48
C SER A 50 2.74 -0.71 -11.88
N PRO A 51 2.99 0.59 -12.07
CA PRO A 51 4.34 1.07 -12.39
C PRO A 51 4.74 2.32 -11.58
N PRO A 52 5.98 2.85 -11.74
CA PRO A 52 6.48 4.02 -11.01
C PRO A 52 5.53 5.21 -11.04
N PRO A 53 5.52 6.05 -10.00
CA PRO A 53 6.55 6.18 -8.96
C PRO A 53 6.50 5.11 -7.87
N ALA A 54 7.58 4.93 -7.11
CA ALA A 54 7.58 4.02 -5.97
C ALA A 54 6.74 4.59 -4.81
N SER A 55 6.05 3.72 -4.07
CA SER A 55 5.39 4.12 -2.83
C SER A 55 6.43 4.40 -1.75
N THR A 56 6.32 5.53 -1.09
CA THR A 56 7.19 5.95 0.03
C THR A 56 6.46 5.87 1.37
N PHE A 57 5.13 5.95 1.37
CA PHE A 57 4.29 5.91 2.58
C PHE A 57 2.99 5.13 2.38
N LEU A 58 2.53 4.50 3.46
CA LEU A 58 1.26 3.78 3.53
C LEU A 58 0.52 4.21 4.79
N ALA A 59 -0.80 4.44 4.69
CA ALA A 59 -1.64 4.71 5.84
C ALA A 59 -3.05 4.16 5.66
N PHE A 60 -3.60 3.58 6.72
CA PHE A 60 -5.03 3.30 6.82
C PHE A 60 -5.77 4.50 7.37
N HIS A 61 -6.95 4.79 6.83
CA HIS A 61 -7.81 5.82 7.39
C HIS A 61 -8.32 5.41 8.79
N PRO A 62 -8.23 6.29 9.81
CA PRO A 62 -8.47 5.91 11.21
C PRO A 62 -9.94 5.63 11.56
N GLN A 63 -10.89 5.99 10.70
CA GLN A 63 -12.32 5.74 10.92
C GLN A 63 -12.90 4.72 9.94
N ASP A 64 -12.23 4.48 8.81
CA ASP A 64 -12.70 3.57 7.77
C ASP A 64 -11.53 2.71 7.28
N ASN A 65 -11.46 1.48 7.76
CA ASN A 65 -10.39 0.54 7.38
C ASN A 65 -10.44 0.13 5.90
N ASN A 66 -11.48 0.53 5.16
CA ASN A 66 -11.53 0.33 3.72
C ASN A 66 -10.82 1.44 2.95
N ILE A 67 -10.46 2.57 3.58
CA ILE A 67 -9.76 3.65 2.89
C ILE A 67 -8.27 3.58 3.21
N ILE A 68 -7.45 3.60 2.16
CA ILE A 68 -6.00 3.59 2.23
C ILE A 68 -5.47 4.83 1.51
N ALA A 69 -4.47 5.49 2.10
CA ALA A 69 -3.66 6.49 1.44
C ALA A 69 -2.26 5.93 1.13
N ILE A 70 -1.78 6.20 -0.08
CA ILE A 70 -0.46 5.78 -0.57
C ILE A 70 0.28 7.03 -1.03
N GLY A 71 1.36 7.36 -0.33
CA GLY A 71 2.25 8.45 -0.72
C GLY A 71 3.28 7.95 -1.72
N MET A 72 3.47 8.69 -2.81
CA MET A 72 4.34 8.35 -3.93
C MET A 72 5.59 9.23 -3.94
N GLU A 73 6.65 8.76 -4.59
CA GLU A 73 7.91 9.50 -4.74
C GLU A 73 7.76 10.83 -5.50
N ASP A 74 6.81 10.92 -6.43
CA ASP A 74 6.50 12.15 -7.19
C ASP A 74 5.63 13.16 -6.41
N SER A 75 5.52 12.99 -5.09
CA SER A 75 4.70 13.82 -4.20
C SER A 75 3.17 13.70 -4.40
N THR A 76 2.70 12.76 -5.23
CA THR A 76 1.27 12.46 -5.32
C THR A 76 0.78 11.58 -4.18
N ILE A 77 -0.51 11.69 -3.86
CA ILE A 77 -1.18 10.80 -2.91
C ILE A 77 -2.32 10.09 -3.63
N HIS A 78 -2.26 8.76 -3.66
CA HIS A 78 -3.35 7.94 -4.16
C HIS A 78 -4.24 7.49 -3.00
N ILE A 79 -5.56 7.66 -3.17
CA ILE A 79 -6.56 7.20 -2.22
C ILE A 79 -7.34 6.02 -2.81
N TYR A 80 -7.27 4.87 -2.14
CA TYR A 80 -7.94 3.63 -2.55
C TYR A 80 -9.04 3.26 -1.56
N ASN A 81 -10.15 2.73 -2.08
CA ASN A 81 -11.14 2.03 -1.28
C ASN A 81 -11.02 0.53 -1.52
N VAL A 82 -10.78 -0.30 -0.49
CA VAL A 82 -10.53 -1.75 -0.67
C VAL A 82 -11.81 -2.54 -0.99
N ARG A 83 -13.00 -1.98 -0.73
CA ARG A 83 -14.28 -2.69 -0.96
C ARG A 83 -14.82 -2.51 -2.37
N VAL A 84 -14.41 -1.44 -3.04
CA VAL A 84 -14.81 -1.12 -4.40
C VAL A 84 -13.51 -1.16 -5.18
N ASP A 85 -13.35 -2.07 -6.13
CA ASP A 85 -12.13 -2.21 -6.94
C ASP A 85 -11.94 -1.01 -7.91
N GLU A 86 -12.18 0.22 -7.43
CA GLU A 86 -12.07 1.48 -8.14
C GLU A 86 -11.13 2.41 -7.38
N CYS A 87 -10.04 2.80 -8.04
CA CYS A 87 -9.14 3.88 -7.60
C CYS A 87 -9.98 5.16 -7.49
N LEU A 88 -10.19 5.66 -6.26
CA LEU A 88 -11.20 6.69 -6.07
C LEU A 88 -10.74 8.04 -6.61
N MET A 89 -9.51 8.50 -6.31
CA MET A 89 -8.89 9.67 -6.96
C MET A 89 -7.37 9.73 -6.68
N PRO A 90 -6.54 10.10 -7.67
CA PRO A 90 -5.21 10.67 -7.41
C PRO A 90 -5.36 12.15 -7.02
N MET A 91 -4.87 12.53 -5.84
CA MET A 91 -4.74 13.93 -5.44
C MET A 91 -3.27 14.35 -5.58
N ALA A 92 -3.01 15.37 -6.38
CA ALA A 92 -1.75 16.08 -6.41
C ALA A 92 -1.90 17.37 -5.58
N PHE A 93 -0.94 17.64 -4.70
CA PHE A 93 -0.84 18.92 -4.01
C PHE A 93 0.10 19.80 -4.85
N ASP A 94 -0.46 20.80 -5.54
CA ASP A 94 0.28 21.94 -6.13
C ASP A 94 0.52 23.04 -5.07
#